data_AF-M1YKR9-F1
#
_entry.id   AF-M1YKR9-F1
#
_cell.length_a   1.000
_cell.length_b   1.000
_cell.length_c   1.000
_cell.angle_alpha   90.00
_cell.angle_beta   90.00
_cell.angle_gamma   90.00
#
_symmetry.space_group_name_H-M   'P 1'
#
loop_
_entity.id
_entity.type
_entity.pdbx_description
1 polymer ?
#
loop_
_entity_poly.entity_id
_entity_poly.type
_entity_poly.pdbx_seq_one_letter_code
_entity_poly.pdbx_strand_id
1 'polypeptide(L)'
;MNSNWTRETIEASKGALQKANLFGQKLEGADLKGGDLTEANLRKAKLMQAHLENAKLVRASLSTVDFTGAFLMNADLSRAECIGTNFTEADLTGVNFDRASVSKAKFDGANLSGADMTHIVNLTSQQVQSAKIDRTTKLPHYLRAKWISETEFECHDSVRRIDDNREA
;
A
#
# COMPACT_ATOMS: atom_id res chain seq x y z
N MET A 1 20.06 -18.68 -5.32
CA MET A 1 20.15 -19.69 -4.26
C MET A 1 18.94 -19.49 -3.36
N ASN A 2 18.04 -20.48 -3.27
CA ASN A 2 16.92 -20.43 -2.34
C ASN A 2 17.46 -20.69 -0.94
N SER A 3 17.71 -19.63 -0.19
CA SER A 3 17.87 -19.73 1.26
C SER A 3 16.57 -20.32 1.81
N ASN A 4 16.66 -21.39 2.61
CA ASN A 4 15.52 -21.91 3.35
C ASN A 4 15.17 -20.90 4.45
N TRP A 5 14.48 -19.84 4.06
CA TRP A 5 13.93 -18.87 5.00
C TRP A 5 12.82 -19.54 5.80
N THR A 6 12.96 -19.54 7.13
CA THR A 6 11.85 -19.74 8.06
C THR A 6 11.35 -18.39 8.54
N ARG A 7 10.13 -18.35 9.09
CA ARG A 7 9.59 -17.12 9.70
C ARG A 7 10.55 -16.54 10.73
N GLU A 8 11.06 -17.36 11.63
CA GLU A 8 11.95 -16.95 12.71
C GLU A 8 13.25 -16.35 12.16
N THR A 9 13.83 -16.98 11.12
CA THR A 9 15.05 -16.45 10.49
C THR A 9 14.82 -15.12 9.78
N ILE A 10 13.63 -14.90 9.21
CA ILE A 10 13.24 -13.65 8.56
C ILE A 10 13.06 -12.55 9.62
N GLU A 11 12.32 -12.83 10.69
CA GLU A 11 12.11 -11.89 11.80
C GLU A 11 13.45 -11.50 12.45
N ALA A 12 14.32 -12.47 12.72
CA ALA A 12 15.65 -12.22 13.26
C ALA A 12 16.56 -11.42 12.31
N SER A 13 16.30 -11.49 11.00
CA SER A 13 17.09 -10.82 9.97
C SER A 13 16.42 -9.56 9.42
N LYS A 14 15.38 -9.02 10.07
CA LYS A 14 14.54 -7.95 9.50
C LYS A 14 15.27 -6.69 9.04
N GLY A 15 16.45 -6.38 9.60
CA GLY A 15 17.31 -5.27 9.14
C GLY A 15 18.17 -5.57 7.89
N ALA A 16 18.17 -6.81 7.41
CA ALA A 16 19.04 -7.32 6.34
C ALA A 16 18.26 -8.06 5.24
N LEU A 17 16.97 -7.73 5.05
CA LEU A 17 16.12 -8.37 4.04
C LEU A 17 16.15 -7.63 2.69
N GLN A 18 17.08 -6.71 2.48
CA GLN A 18 17.20 -6.01 1.20
C GLN A 18 17.46 -7.02 0.09
N LYS A 19 16.68 -6.93 -1.00
CA LYS A 19 16.75 -7.85 -2.15
C LYS A 19 16.51 -9.33 -1.79
N ALA A 20 16.02 -9.63 -0.58
CA ALA A 20 15.75 -11.00 -0.18
C ALA A 20 14.66 -11.62 -1.07
N ASN A 21 14.82 -12.90 -1.41
CA ASN A 21 13.78 -13.66 -2.09
C ASN A 21 12.86 -14.33 -1.06
N LEU A 22 11.74 -13.69 -0.79
CA LEU A 22 10.70 -14.11 0.15
C LEU A 22 9.41 -14.55 -0.58
N PHE A 23 9.56 -14.96 -1.84
CA PHE A 23 8.45 -15.40 -2.69
C PHE A 23 7.62 -16.48 -2.00
N GLY A 24 6.30 -16.27 -1.93
CA GLY A 24 5.37 -17.26 -1.39
C GLY A 24 5.54 -17.61 0.09
N GLN A 25 6.36 -16.86 0.83
CA GLN A 25 6.61 -17.15 2.25
C GLN A 25 5.35 -16.98 3.10
N LYS A 26 5.24 -17.82 4.13
CA LYS A 26 4.14 -17.78 5.11
C LYS A 26 4.60 -17.00 6.33
N LEU A 27 4.18 -15.75 6.41
CA LEU A 27 4.61 -14.74 7.39
C LEU A 27 3.40 -14.11 8.09
N GLU A 28 2.33 -14.89 8.27
CA GLU A 28 1.15 -14.46 9.00
C GLU A 28 1.52 -14.08 10.44
N GLY A 29 1.17 -12.87 10.84
CA GLY A 29 1.49 -12.30 12.15
C GLY A 29 2.99 -12.02 12.37
N ALA A 30 3.84 -12.04 11.34
CA ALA A 30 5.27 -11.88 11.51
C ALA A 30 5.66 -10.49 12.02
N ASP A 31 6.68 -10.41 12.89
CA ASP A 31 7.27 -9.13 13.31
C ASP A 31 8.39 -8.68 12.37
N LEU A 32 8.03 -7.77 11.46
CA LEU A 32 8.93 -7.08 10.53
C LEU A 32 8.96 -5.58 10.79
N LYS A 33 8.59 -5.14 12.00
CA LYS A 33 8.55 -3.72 12.37
C LYS A 33 9.92 -3.07 12.16
N GLY A 34 9.93 -1.95 11.43
CA GLY A 34 11.16 -1.23 11.05
C GLY A 34 12.12 -2.01 10.15
N GLY A 35 11.71 -3.17 9.63
CA GLY A 35 12.54 -4.00 8.77
C GLY A 35 12.87 -3.31 7.45
N ASP A 36 13.99 -3.69 6.86
CA ASP A 36 14.41 -3.20 5.55
C ASP A 36 14.27 -4.31 4.50
N LEU A 37 13.17 -4.24 3.77
CA LEU A 37 12.77 -5.11 2.67
C LEU A 37 12.91 -4.39 1.33
N THR A 38 13.79 -3.38 1.25
CA THR A 38 14.06 -2.63 0.01
C THR A 38 14.42 -3.60 -1.11
N GLU A 39 13.73 -3.48 -2.25
CA GLU A 39 13.90 -4.35 -3.43
C GLU A 39 13.67 -5.85 -3.17
N ALA A 40 13.08 -6.25 -2.03
CA ALA A 40 12.77 -7.64 -1.75
C ALA A 40 11.70 -8.19 -2.71
N ASN A 41 11.81 -9.47 -3.05
CA ASN A 41 10.77 -10.19 -3.78
C ASN A 41 9.84 -10.89 -2.80
N LEU A 42 8.67 -10.29 -2.57
CA LEU A 42 7.62 -10.84 -1.69
C LEU A 42 6.43 -11.38 -2.48
N ARG A 43 6.51 -11.48 -3.81
CA ARG A 43 5.36 -11.90 -4.63
C ARG A 43 4.72 -13.18 -4.07
N LYS A 44 3.39 -13.17 -3.96
CA LYS A 44 2.57 -14.26 -3.37
C LYS A 44 2.83 -14.58 -1.89
N ALA A 45 3.63 -13.80 -1.16
CA ALA A 45 3.79 -13.99 0.28
C ALA A 45 2.47 -13.75 1.02
N LYS A 46 2.34 -14.41 2.17
CA LYS A 46 1.20 -14.31 3.08
C LYS A 46 1.62 -13.56 4.33
N LEU A 47 1.16 -12.33 4.49
CA LEU A 47 1.53 -11.37 5.55
C LEU A 47 0.28 -10.87 6.28
N MET A 48 -0.77 -11.68 6.35
CA MET A 48 -1.99 -11.33 7.08
C MET A 48 -1.63 -11.04 8.55
N GLN A 49 -2.19 -9.96 9.10
CA GLN A 49 -1.94 -9.51 10.47
C GLN A 49 -0.45 -9.29 10.83
N ALA A 50 0.45 -9.19 9.84
CA ALA A 50 1.87 -8.98 10.10
C ALA A 50 2.15 -7.53 10.56
N HIS A 51 3.21 -7.36 11.34
CA HIS A 51 3.67 -6.08 11.86
C HIS A 51 4.79 -5.54 10.97
N LEU A 52 4.51 -4.49 10.19
CA LEU A 52 5.44 -3.81 9.28
C LEU A 52 5.50 -2.30 9.53
N GLU A 53 5.17 -1.86 10.74
CA GLU A 53 5.16 -0.43 11.06
C GLU A 53 6.55 0.17 10.83
N ASN A 54 6.63 1.29 10.11
CA ASN A 54 7.88 1.95 9.70
C ASN A 54 8.84 1.07 8.86
N ALA A 55 8.38 -0.06 8.29
CA ALA A 55 9.22 -0.88 7.42
C ALA A 55 9.52 -0.19 6.09
N LYS A 56 10.69 -0.49 5.52
CA LYS A 56 11.08 -0.04 4.18
C LYS A 56 10.78 -1.13 3.17
N LEU A 57 9.81 -0.88 2.30
CA LEU A 57 9.41 -1.74 1.17
C LEU A 57 9.69 -1.05 -0.17
N VAL A 58 10.66 -0.14 -0.18
CA VAL A 58 11.01 0.68 -1.34
C VAL A 58 11.37 -0.22 -2.51
N ARG A 59 10.69 -0.04 -3.65
CA ARG A 59 10.89 -0.85 -4.88
C ARG A 59 10.67 -2.36 -4.68
N ALA A 60 10.02 -2.79 -3.60
CA ALA A 60 9.74 -4.21 -3.37
C ALA A 60 8.73 -4.75 -4.40
N SER A 61 8.89 -6.02 -4.77
CA SER A 61 7.92 -6.73 -5.60
C SER A 61 6.84 -7.34 -4.71
N LEU A 62 5.69 -6.66 -4.62
CA LEU A 62 4.58 -7.00 -3.71
C LEU A 62 3.38 -7.62 -4.42
N SER A 63 3.53 -8.04 -5.68
CA SER A 63 2.40 -8.48 -6.49
C SER A 63 1.72 -9.69 -5.87
N THR A 64 0.40 -9.64 -5.75
CA THR A 64 -0.45 -10.70 -5.16
C THR A 64 -0.08 -11.10 -3.73
N VAL A 65 0.56 -10.21 -2.97
CA VAL A 65 0.77 -10.39 -1.52
C VAL A 65 -0.55 -10.25 -0.79
N ASP A 66 -0.73 -11.03 0.26
CA ASP A 66 -1.85 -10.90 1.18
C ASP A 66 -1.43 -10.16 2.46
N PHE A 67 -1.82 -8.90 2.58
CA PHE A 67 -1.63 -8.04 3.75
C PHE A 67 -2.95 -7.85 4.53
N THR A 68 -3.90 -8.79 4.44
CA THR A 68 -5.21 -8.63 5.12
C THR A 68 -5.02 -8.34 6.60
N GLY A 69 -5.51 -7.18 7.04
CA GLY A 69 -5.39 -6.68 8.42
C GLY A 69 -3.96 -6.49 8.94
N ALA A 70 -2.96 -6.38 8.07
CA ALA A 70 -1.58 -6.10 8.47
C ALA A 70 -1.41 -4.65 8.97
N PHE A 71 -0.39 -4.43 9.80
CA PHE A 71 -0.04 -3.11 10.35
C PHE A 71 1.13 -2.51 9.58
N LEU A 72 0.88 -1.51 8.75
CA LEU A 72 1.87 -0.87 7.86
C LEU A 72 2.01 0.64 8.14
N MET A 73 1.64 1.09 9.34
CA MET A 73 1.68 2.51 9.69
C MET A 73 3.07 3.10 9.41
N ASN A 74 3.11 4.22 8.67
CA ASN A 74 4.32 4.92 8.25
C ASN A 74 5.33 4.07 7.45
N ALA A 75 4.93 2.93 6.89
CA ALA A 75 5.81 2.15 6.03
C ALA A 75 6.09 2.90 4.71
N ASP A 76 7.26 2.63 4.12
CA ASP A 76 7.65 3.22 2.84
C ASP A 76 7.48 2.19 1.72
N LEU A 77 6.39 2.29 0.96
CA LEU A 77 6.10 1.49 -0.22
C LEU A 77 6.43 2.26 -1.52
N SER A 78 7.25 3.30 -1.45
CA SER A 78 7.58 4.09 -2.64
C SER A 78 8.17 3.21 -3.74
N ARG A 79 7.64 3.38 -4.95
CA ARG A 79 8.01 2.63 -6.17
C ARG A 79 7.79 1.11 -6.08
N ALA A 80 7.03 0.61 -5.10
CA ALA A 80 6.71 -0.81 -5.00
C ALA A 80 5.73 -1.27 -6.08
N GLU A 81 5.79 -2.57 -6.43
CA GLU A 81 4.88 -3.21 -7.37
C GLU A 81 3.76 -3.97 -6.63
N CYS A 82 2.65 -3.28 -6.35
CA CYS A 82 1.51 -3.81 -5.58
C CYS A 82 0.38 -4.37 -6.47
N ILE A 83 0.72 -4.99 -7.61
CA ILE A 83 -0.29 -5.48 -8.56
C ILE A 83 -1.09 -6.63 -7.94
N GLY A 84 -2.40 -6.45 -7.81
CA GLY A 84 -3.29 -7.46 -7.21
C GLY A 84 -3.04 -7.73 -5.73
N THR A 85 -2.31 -6.86 -5.03
CA THR A 85 -2.03 -6.99 -3.60
C THR A 85 -3.30 -6.76 -2.79
N ASN A 86 -3.50 -7.56 -1.75
CA ASN A 86 -4.66 -7.45 -0.88
C ASN A 86 -4.28 -6.66 0.38
N PHE A 87 -4.75 -5.41 0.50
CA PHE A 87 -4.63 -4.59 1.71
C PHE A 87 -5.95 -4.48 2.48
N THR A 88 -6.93 -5.35 2.22
CA THR A 88 -8.22 -5.32 2.93
C THR A 88 -8.01 -5.27 4.45
N GLU A 89 -8.69 -4.32 5.11
CA GLU A 89 -8.61 -4.06 6.56
C GLU A 89 -7.22 -3.71 7.12
N ALA A 90 -6.20 -3.52 6.28
CA ALA A 90 -4.86 -3.15 6.73
C ALA A 90 -4.81 -1.73 7.28
N ASP A 91 -3.94 -1.50 8.27
CA ASP A 91 -3.62 -0.15 8.72
C ASP A 91 -2.48 0.42 7.89
N LEU A 92 -2.81 1.32 6.97
CA LEU A 92 -1.90 2.01 6.06
C LEU A 92 -1.74 3.49 6.46
N THR A 93 -2.00 3.84 7.73
CA THR A 93 -1.94 5.23 8.19
C THR A 93 -0.55 5.83 7.94
N GLY A 94 -0.51 6.98 7.27
CA GLY A 94 0.75 7.69 6.96
C GLY A 94 1.68 6.96 6.00
N VAL A 95 1.22 5.89 5.33
CA VAL A 95 2.06 5.13 4.40
C VAL A 95 2.49 5.98 3.19
N ASN A 96 3.72 5.76 2.72
CA ASN A 96 4.22 6.41 1.51
C ASN A 96 4.01 5.50 0.29
N PHE A 97 3.14 5.89 -0.64
CA PHE A 97 2.93 5.22 -1.93
C PHE A 97 3.53 5.98 -3.12
N ASP A 98 4.50 6.89 -2.91
CA ASP A 98 5.11 7.67 -4.00
C ASP A 98 5.55 6.76 -5.15
N ARG A 99 4.94 6.96 -6.32
CA ARG A 99 5.22 6.19 -7.56
C ARG A 99 5.01 4.68 -7.45
N ALA A 100 4.31 4.19 -6.43
CA ALA A 100 3.90 2.80 -6.35
C ALA A 100 2.83 2.50 -7.42
N SER A 101 2.85 1.28 -7.95
CA SER A 101 1.81 0.79 -8.86
C SER A 101 0.86 -0.14 -8.13
N VAL A 102 -0.43 0.22 -8.11
CA VAL A 102 -1.47 -0.49 -7.33
C VAL A 102 -2.58 -1.07 -8.20
N SER A 103 -2.28 -1.36 -9.48
CA SER A 103 -3.24 -1.96 -10.40
C SER A 103 -3.89 -3.21 -9.79
N LYS A 104 -5.22 -3.21 -9.67
CA LYS A 104 -6.03 -4.30 -9.09
C LYS A 104 -5.78 -4.59 -7.60
N ALA A 105 -5.07 -3.72 -6.89
CA ALA A 105 -4.94 -3.85 -5.43
C ALA A 105 -6.29 -3.63 -4.74
N LYS A 106 -6.49 -4.27 -3.58
CA LYS A 106 -7.71 -4.13 -2.78
C LYS A 106 -7.42 -3.29 -1.54
N PHE A 107 -8.28 -2.32 -1.25
CA PHE A 107 -8.18 -1.47 -0.05
C PHE A 107 -9.49 -1.46 0.75
N ASP A 108 -10.35 -2.46 0.58
CA ASP A 108 -11.63 -2.54 1.28
C ASP A 108 -11.43 -2.47 2.81
N GLY A 109 -12.00 -1.46 3.46
CA GLY A 109 -11.85 -1.23 4.90
C GLY A 109 -10.45 -0.82 5.36
N ALA A 110 -9.47 -0.69 4.46
CA ALA A 110 -8.12 -0.28 4.80
C ALA A 110 -8.09 1.16 5.33
N ASN A 111 -7.19 1.46 6.26
CA ASN A 111 -7.01 2.81 6.78
C ASN A 111 -5.89 3.55 6.04
N LEU A 112 -6.24 4.45 5.13
CA LEU A 112 -5.32 5.28 4.33
C LEU A 112 -5.22 6.72 4.85
N SER A 113 -5.63 6.98 6.10
CA SER A 113 -5.53 8.31 6.72
C SER A 113 -4.09 8.82 6.68
N GLY A 114 -3.88 10.04 6.20
CA GLY A 114 -2.54 10.63 6.05
C GLY A 114 -1.60 9.97 5.04
N ALA A 115 -2.04 8.96 4.27
CA ALA A 115 -1.22 8.33 3.24
C ALA A 115 -0.84 9.32 2.13
N ASP A 116 0.39 9.21 1.60
CA ASP A 116 0.81 9.98 0.43
C ASP A 116 0.64 9.14 -0.84
N MET A 117 -0.40 9.44 -1.62
CA MET A 117 -0.71 8.81 -2.90
C MET A 117 -0.61 9.80 -4.07
N THR A 118 0.07 10.95 -3.89
CA THR A 118 0.12 12.05 -4.87
C THR A 118 0.59 11.59 -6.26
N HIS A 119 1.61 10.72 -6.30
CA HIS A 119 2.19 10.18 -7.53
C HIS A 119 1.93 8.68 -7.72
N ILE A 120 0.95 8.12 -7.01
CA ILE A 120 0.56 6.71 -7.20
C ILE A 120 0.04 6.52 -8.63
N VAL A 121 0.28 5.35 -9.20
CA VAL A 121 -0.18 5.02 -10.56
C VAL A 121 -1.11 3.82 -10.55
N ASN A 122 -2.05 3.80 -11.51
CA ASN A 122 -3.07 2.76 -11.66
C ASN A 122 -3.99 2.58 -10.44
N LEU A 123 -4.22 3.66 -9.67
CA LEU A 123 -5.27 3.70 -8.66
C LEU A 123 -6.57 4.17 -9.31
N THR A 124 -7.70 3.56 -8.97
CA THR A 124 -9.03 4.01 -9.41
C THR A 124 -9.85 4.53 -8.24
N SER A 125 -10.86 5.35 -8.55
CA SER A 125 -11.88 5.80 -7.60
C SER A 125 -12.52 4.62 -6.83
N GLN A 126 -12.86 3.55 -7.55
CA GLN A 126 -13.46 2.33 -6.99
C GLN A 126 -12.55 1.65 -5.95
N GLN A 127 -11.23 1.60 -6.17
CA GLN A 127 -10.30 0.92 -5.27
C GLN A 127 -10.23 1.55 -3.88
N VAL A 128 -10.55 2.84 -3.75
CA VAL A 128 -10.50 3.57 -2.47
C VAL A 128 -11.88 3.89 -1.89
N GLN A 129 -12.96 3.62 -2.61
CA GLN A 129 -14.32 4.03 -2.20
C GLN A 129 -14.77 3.42 -0.86
N SER A 130 -14.29 2.22 -0.54
CA SER A 130 -14.55 1.51 0.73
C SER A 130 -13.41 1.63 1.75
N ALA A 131 -12.35 2.37 1.42
CA ALA A 131 -11.25 2.64 2.34
C ALA A 131 -11.57 3.82 3.26
N LYS A 132 -10.89 3.91 4.39
CA LYS A 132 -10.93 5.10 5.25
C LYS A 132 -9.85 6.07 4.79
N ILE A 133 -10.22 7.31 4.51
CA ILE A 133 -9.28 8.41 4.27
C ILE A 133 -9.65 9.55 5.20
N ASP A 134 -8.77 10.55 5.32
CA ASP A 134 -9.04 11.80 6.04
C ASP A 134 -8.63 13.02 5.19
N ARG A 135 -8.72 14.21 5.78
CA ARG A 135 -8.33 15.46 5.11
C ARG A 135 -6.82 15.58 4.87
N THR A 136 -6.02 14.71 5.46
CA THR A 136 -4.55 14.68 5.33
C THR A 136 -4.08 13.66 4.30
N THR A 137 -4.93 12.70 3.92
CA THR A 137 -4.67 11.78 2.81
C THR A 137 -4.48 12.54 1.50
N LYS A 138 -3.33 12.34 0.85
CA LYS A 138 -3.01 13.00 -0.43
C LYS A 138 -3.36 12.10 -1.60
N LEU A 139 -4.48 12.37 -2.25
CA LEU A 139 -4.89 11.63 -3.45
C LEU A 139 -4.12 12.10 -4.70
N PRO A 140 -3.97 11.24 -5.73
CA PRO A 140 -3.43 11.68 -7.00
C PRO A 140 -4.37 12.68 -7.67
N HIS A 141 -3.81 13.61 -8.47
CA HIS A 141 -4.56 14.72 -9.10
C HIS A 141 -5.74 14.29 -9.97
N TYR A 142 -5.77 13.04 -10.43
CA TYR A 142 -6.86 12.49 -11.26
C TYR A 142 -7.99 11.87 -10.42
N LEU A 143 -7.90 11.83 -9.09
CA LEU A 143 -8.97 11.42 -8.18
C LEU A 143 -9.38 12.57 -7.27
N ARG A 144 -10.67 12.63 -6.94
CA ARG A 144 -11.21 13.63 -6.02
C ARG A 144 -12.13 12.99 -5.01
N ALA A 145 -11.85 13.22 -3.73
CA ALA A 145 -12.78 12.91 -2.64
C ALA A 145 -13.75 14.07 -2.45
N LYS A 146 -15.05 13.79 -2.62
CA LYS A 146 -16.15 14.68 -2.23
C LYS A 146 -16.67 14.22 -0.87
N TRP A 147 -16.50 15.07 0.14
CA TRP A 147 -16.88 14.75 1.50
C TRP A 147 -18.38 14.98 1.74
N ILE A 148 -19.02 13.99 2.35
CA ILE A 148 -20.42 14.03 2.77
C ILE A 148 -20.50 14.39 4.26
N SER A 149 -19.57 13.89 5.06
CA SER A 149 -19.45 14.18 6.50
C SER A 149 -17.97 14.27 6.92
N GLU A 150 -17.69 14.21 8.22
CA GLU A 150 -16.31 14.15 8.74
C GLU A 150 -15.62 12.83 8.40
N THR A 151 -16.38 11.74 8.23
CA THR A 151 -15.85 10.38 8.03
C THR A 151 -16.32 9.73 6.73
N GLU A 152 -17.27 10.33 6.01
CA GLU A 152 -17.84 9.78 4.78
C GLU A 152 -17.49 10.64 3.56
N PHE A 153 -17.15 9.97 2.46
CA PHE A 153 -16.81 10.59 1.19
C PHE A 153 -17.22 9.70 0.02
N GLU A 154 -17.36 10.33 -1.14
CA GLU A 154 -17.41 9.67 -2.44
C GLU A 154 -16.12 9.99 -3.20
N CYS A 155 -15.47 8.96 -3.74
CA CYS A 155 -14.32 9.14 -4.61
C CYS A 155 -14.77 9.12 -6.06
N HIS A 156 -14.34 10.10 -6.82
CA HIS A 156 -14.67 10.22 -8.23
C HIS A 156 -13.39 10.37 -9.04
N ASP A 157 -13.37 9.79 -10.24
CA ASP A 157 -12.38 10.16 -11.23
C ASP A 157 -12.62 11.63 -11.59
N SER A 158 -11.56 12.42 -11.53
CA SER A 158 -11.63 13.82 -11.89
C SER A 158 -11.89 13.89 -13.38
N VAL A 159 -13.14 14.18 -13.75
CA VAL A 159 -13.49 14.66 -15.07
C VAL A 159 -12.61 15.89 -15.29
N ARG A 160 -11.61 15.80 -16.15
CA ARG A 160 -11.00 17.03 -16.66
C ARG A 160 -12.17 17.87 -17.17
N ARG A 161 -12.51 18.96 -16.50
CA ARG A 161 -13.32 20.00 -17.12
C ARG A 161 -12.46 20.60 -18.22
N ILE A 162 -12.47 19.98 -19.39
CA ILE A 162 -12.24 20.64 -20.66
C ILE A 162 -13.57 21.33 -20.99
N ASP A 163 -14.02 22.28 -20.17
CA ASP A 163 -15.27 23.04 -20.38
C ASP A 163 -15.28 24.38 -19.61
N ASP A 164 -14.11 24.97 -19.42
CA ASP A 164 -14.01 26.41 -19.09
C ASP A 164 -13.21 27.11 -20.20
N ASN A 165 -13.55 26.84 -21.47
CA ASN A 165 -13.31 27.81 -22.52
C ASN A 165 -14.47 28.82 -22.47
N ARG A 166 -14.38 29.73 -21.50
CA ARG A 166 -15.03 31.03 -21.62
C ARG A 166 -14.33 31.76 -22.77
N GLU A 167 -14.89 31.67 -23.96
CA GLU A 167 -14.61 32.63 -25.02
C GLU A 167 -15.93 33.18 -25.57
N ALA A 168 -16.04 34.51 -25.41
CA ALA A 168 -16.89 35.49 -26.08
C ALA A 168 -18.42 35.33 -26.01
#